data_AF-A0A397VVG4-F1
#
_entry.id   AF-A0A397VVG4-F1
#
_cell.length_a   1.000
_cell.length_b   1.000
_cell.length_c   1.000
_cell.angle_alpha   90.00
_cell.angle_beta   90.00
_cell.angle_gamma   90.00
#
_symmetry.space_group_name_H-M   'P 1'
#
loop_
_entity.id
_entity.type
_entity.pdbx_description
1 polymer ?
#
loop_
_entity_poly.entity_id
_entity_poly.type
_entity_poly.pdbx_seq_one_letter_code
_entity_poly.pdbx_strand_id
1 'polypeptide(L)'
;MRKLLEYVEAKIQDKLSYVKDIIVSNMNTIPQNLQESYINLLIEIFTDSTDIDTVKDYLKNLKILIDFFNSLQDNSYSIKILEEIEFRRSVTPDIYIRCAEGIQKRFQKNEEDLFNKKEIISAAKRTLFYFYDHQSELSFSEEEWNELSKIKFVQTSKIKCGPNELLNELYYSYSKNNSSELECFENLCHPKYMNLAWTQLSFFEDEPPENVLINYENLSLPTIPTIINYLKTIQSTISKSDDWKELGNLRSCLLFEELEKIYTKLENDCEKMRIYFPKRLKRLQIFLNGTDPFNSYDWVTAPQLNLKIEKNFSPGRRAVVEHLLKYPKLLELAGVNSPDIPIWTKPEPKEENNINRLSKSMLQVLNAGNKTLYNNVSFNIKGQEIYTNSLILICAAPYFEAIFVESSTNFNQTYDDIESDLFRVFLRWLYGESLSQAMQNYEKEENRDIFFQICKDLLLASSKFNISTIKELIEYKLVTYIYDDLVYDNLEKVTELANEYELDDLFKYCEGLKEVMKDEAVEPENSNIRVTKNNSRPFIINNLKLRFFKFRRFLKARPKCGPNFKVIN
;
A
#
# COMPACT_ATOMS: atom_id res chain seq x y z
N MET A 1 -81.17 -14.95 5.44
CA MET A 1 -79.80 -15.44 5.14
C MET A 1 -78.73 -14.45 5.56
N ARG A 2 -78.68 -13.22 5.04
CA ARG A 2 -77.70 -12.20 5.46
C ARG A 2 -77.77 -11.84 6.97
N LYS A 3 -78.97 -11.60 7.51
CA LYS A 3 -79.19 -11.40 8.96
C LYS A 3 -78.95 -12.65 9.84
N LEU A 4 -78.89 -13.84 9.22
CA LEU A 4 -78.64 -15.10 9.90
C LEU A 4 -77.13 -15.40 9.93
N LEU A 5 -76.42 -15.02 8.87
CA LEU A 5 -74.97 -15.01 8.77
C LEU A 5 -74.36 -13.93 9.67
N GLU A 6 -74.93 -12.72 9.71
CA GLU A 6 -74.51 -11.65 10.62
C GLU A 6 -74.76 -12.00 12.11
N TYR A 7 -75.84 -12.75 12.42
CA TYR A 7 -76.12 -13.24 13.78
C TYR A 7 -75.18 -14.39 14.19
N VAL A 8 -74.74 -15.23 13.25
CA VAL A 8 -73.76 -16.30 13.49
C VAL A 8 -72.35 -15.73 13.61
N GLU A 9 -71.96 -14.77 12.76
CA GLU A 9 -70.68 -14.06 12.86
C GLU A 9 -70.57 -13.22 14.14
N ALA A 10 -71.64 -12.54 14.56
CA ALA A 10 -71.66 -11.82 15.84
C ALA A 10 -71.54 -12.76 17.05
N LYS A 11 -72.18 -13.93 17.01
CA LYS A 11 -72.12 -14.94 18.09
C LYS A 11 -70.77 -15.66 18.16
N ILE A 12 -70.05 -15.73 17.03
CA ILE A 12 -68.68 -16.26 16.94
C ILE A 12 -67.67 -15.20 17.41
N GLN A 13 -67.84 -13.94 17.03
CA GLN A 13 -67.04 -12.80 17.51
C GLN A 13 -67.22 -12.57 19.02
N ASP A 14 -68.43 -12.66 19.56
CA ASP A 14 -68.69 -12.54 21.01
C ASP A 14 -68.07 -13.69 21.81
N LYS A 15 -68.08 -14.92 21.27
CA LYS A 15 -67.39 -16.07 21.87
C LYS A 15 -65.87 -15.95 21.76
N LEU A 16 -65.35 -15.41 20.66
CA LEU A 16 -63.92 -15.17 20.46
C LEU A 16 -63.38 -14.00 21.31
N SER A 17 -64.18 -12.95 21.55
CA SER A 17 -63.85 -11.88 22.48
C SER A 17 -63.87 -12.38 23.92
N TYR A 18 -64.86 -13.20 24.28
CA TYR A 18 -64.95 -13.85 25.58
C TYR A 18 -63.74 -14.77 25.87
N VAL A 19 -63.28 -15.52 24.87
CA VAL A 19 -62.08 -16.38 24.94
C VAL A 19 -60.79 -15.55 25.02
N LYS A 20 -60.68 -14.45 24.25
CA LYS A 20 -59.49 -13.58 24.23
C LYS A 20 -59.30 -12.81 25.54
N ASP A 21 -60.37 -12.32 26.15
CA ASP A 21 -60.32 -11.51 27.37
C ASP A 21 -60.19 -12.35 28.65
N ILE A 22 -60.67 -13.61 28.63
CA ILE A 22 -60.65 -14.50 29.81
C ILE A 22 -59.42 -15.42 29.84
N ILE A 23 -58.96 -15.95 28.70
CA ILE A 23 -57.85 -16.92 28.69
C ILE A 23 -56.50 -16.25 28.98
N VAL A 24 -56.27 -15.05 28.42
CA VAL A 24 -55.00 -14.32 28.65
C VAL A 24 -54.90 -13.78 30.08
N SER A 25 -56.03 -13.43 30.70
CA SER A 25 -56.07 -12.89 32.06
C SER A 25 -56.01 -13.99 33.15
N ASN A 26 -56.51 -15.21 32.87
CA ASN A 26 -56.63 -16.26 33.89
C ASN A 26 -55.52 -17.32 33.91
N MET A 27 -54.68 -17.45 32.88
CA MET A 27 -53.59 -18.45 32.87
C MET A 27 -52.63 -18.30 34.08
N ASN A 28 -52.41 -17.07 34.55
CA ASN A 28 -51.51 -16.77 35.66
C ASN A 28 -52.16 -16.91 37.06
N THR A 29 -53.48 -17.13 37.12
CA THR A 29 -54.25 -17.22 38.38
C THR A 29 -54.82 -18.61 38.66
N ILE A 30 -54.74 -19.54 37.71
CA ILE A 30 -55.23 -20.91 37.86
C ILE A 30 -54.19 -21.77 38.59
N PRO A 31 -54.57 -22.42 39.71
CA PRO A 31 -53.72 -23.39 40.42
C PRO A 31 -53.22 -24.50 39.49
N GLN A 32 -51.95 -24.86 39.62
CA GLN A 32 -51.23 -25.76 38.70
C GLN A 32 -51.90 -27.14 38.53
N ASN A 33 -52.62 -27.61 39.55
CA ASN A 33 -53.39 -28.85 39.55
C ASN A 33 -54.70 -28.82 38.74
N LEU A 34 -55.12 -27.64 38.24
CA LEU A 34 -56.32 -27.47 37.42
C LEU A 34 -56.00 -27.06 35.98
N GLN A 35 -54.74 -26.74 35.68
CA GLN A 35 -54.29 -26.32 34.36
C GLN A 35 -54.45 -27.44 33.33
N GLU A 36 -54.22 -28.70 33.72
CA GLU A 36 -54.35 -29.87 32.84
C GLU A 36 -55.81 -30.13 32.41
N SER A 37 -56.76 -30.02 33.35
CA SER A 37 -58.20 -30.07 33.04
C SER A 37 -58.67 -28.90 32.17
N TYR A 38 -58.07 -27.72 32.35
CA TYR A 38 -58.38 -26.53 31.56
C TYR A 38 -57.83 -26.66 30.12
N ILE A 39 -56.64 -27.22 29.95
CA ILE A 39 -56.05 -27.57 28.65
C ILE A 39 -56.91 -28.63 27.94
N ASN A 40 -57.35 -29.66 28.65
CA ASN A 40 -58.23 -30.69 28.08
C ASN A 40 -59.60 -30.12 27.67
N LEU A 41 -60.16 -29.19 28.44
CA LEU A 41 -61.39 -28.48 28.07
C LEU A 41 -61.21 -27.61 26.82
N LEU A 42 -60.07 -26.92 26.68
CA LEU A 42 -59.75 -26.15 25.48
C LEU A 42 -59.61 -27.08 24.27
N ILE A 43 -58.89 -28.19 24.41
CA ILE A 43 -58.77 -29.22 23.37
C ILE A 43 -60.15 -29.73 22.97
N GLU A 44 -61.03 -30.04 23.93
CA GLU A 44 -62.40 -30.53 23.70
C GLU A 44 -63.25 -29.50 22.93
N ILE A 45 -63.18 -28.22 23.31
CA ILE A 45 -63.83 -27.09 22.63
C ILE A 45 -63.33 -26.92 21.19
N PHE A 46 -62.03 -27.15 20.94
CA PHE A 46 -61.44 -27.05 19.60
C PHE A 46 -61.72 -28.29 18.73
N THR A 47 -61.85 -29.48 19.32
CA THR A 47 -62.18 -30.73 18.61
C THR A 47 -63.65 -30.86 18.21
N ASP A 48 -64.59 -30.21 18.91
CA ASP A 48 -66.02 -30.27 18.58
C ASP A 48 -66.45 -29.22 17.53
N SER A 49 -65.50 -28.44 17.00
CA SER A 49 -65.74 -27.49 15.92
C SER A 49 -65.38 -28.11 14.57
N THR A 50 -66.38 -28.25 13.69
CA THR A 50 -66.31 -28.92 12.37
C THR A 50 -65.43 -28.23 11.33
N ASP A 51 -64.52 -27.33 11.73
CA ASP A 51 -63.74 -26.53 10.79
C ASP A 51 -62.29 -26.35 11.29
N ILE A 52 -61.55 -27.45 11.23
CA ILE A 52 -60.11 -27.54 11.49
C ILE A 52 -59.30 -26.50 10.70
N ASP A 53 -59.77 -26.11 9.51
CA ASP A 53 -59.05 -25.13 8.68
C ASP A 53 -59.17 -23.71 9.22
N THR A 54 -60.27 -23.39 9.92
CA THR A 54 -60.44 -22.12 10.63
C THR A 54 -59.57 -22.05 11.89
N VAL A 55 -59.38 -23.19 12.58
CA VAL A 55 -58.46 -23.30 13.73
C VAL A 55 -56.99 -23.17 13.29
N LYS A 56 -56.62 -23.73 12.13
CA LYS A 56 -55.30 -23.54 11.51
C LYS A 56 -54.99 -22.08 11.19
N ASP A 57 -55.98 -21.33 10.69
CA ASP A 57 -55.83 -19.90 10.40
C ASP A 57 -55.74 -19.03 11.67
N TYR A 58 -56.36 -19.49 12.77
CA TYR A 58 -56.30 -18.82 14.06
C TYR A 58 -54.96 -19.06 14.80
N LEU A 59 -54.45 -20.30 14.80
CA LEU A 59 -53.16 -20.64 15.40
C LEU A 59 -51.98 -19.93 14.70
N LYS A 60 -52.08 -19.68 13.39
CA LYS A 60 -51.11 -18.86 12.64
C LYS A 60 -51.01 -17.40 13.15
N ASN A 61 -52.06 -16.89 13.80
CA ASN A 61 -52.16 -15.48 14.22
C ASN A 61 -51.85 -15.24 15.71
N LEU A 62 -51.69 -16.30 16.52
CA LEU A 62 -51.47 -16.17 17.97
C LEU A 62 -49.98 -16.16 18.35
N LYS A 63 -49.51 -15.01 18.83
CA LYS A 63 -48.17 -14.78 19.43
C LYS A 63 -47.95 -15.47 20.79
N ILE A 64 -48.86 -16.35 21.24
CA ILE A 64 -48.83 -17.01 22.57
C ILE A 64 -48.28 -18.45 22.45
N LEU A 65 -47.30 -18.64 21.59
CA LEU A 65 -46.86 -19.98 21.22
C LEU A 65 -45.63 -20.46 21.98
N ILE A 66 -44.79 -19.58 22.55
CA ILE A 66 -43.50 -20.01 23.10
C ILE A 66 -43.65 -20.81 24.40
N ASP A 67 -44.49 -20.37 25.34
CA ASP A 67 -44.71 -21.09 26.60
C ASP A 67 -45.70 -22.27 26.44
N PHE A 68 -46.60 -22.19 25.46
CA PHE A 68 -47.56 -23.25 25.11
C PHE A 68 -46.88 -24.40 24.34
N PHE A 69 -45.86 -24.13 23.52
CA PHE A 69 -45.12 -25.18 22.80
C PHE A 69 -44.25 -26.05 23.71
N ASN A 70 -43.64 -25.46 24.74
CA ASN A 70 -42.79 -26.21 25.67
C ASN A 70 -43.59 -27.22 26.50
N SER A 71 -44.87 -26.94 26.81
CA SER A 71 -45.76 -27.88 27.52
C SER A 71 -46.40 -28.93 26.61
N LEU A 72 -46.44 -28.72 25.29
CA LEU A 72 -47.00 -29.67 24.31
C LEU A 72 -46.01 -30.71 23.80
N GLN A 73 -44.70 -30.52 24.02
CA GLN A 73 -43.68 -31.49 23.59
C GLN A 73 -43.75 -32.83 24.34
N ASP A 74 -44.36 -32.86 25.52
CA ASP A 74 -44.47 -34.07 26.36
C ASP A 74 -45.76 -34.89 26.11
N ASN A 75 -46.73 -34.37 25.34
CA ASN A 75 -48.01 -35.04 25.10
C ASN A 75 -48.11 -35.63 23.68
N SER A 76 -48.11 -36.97 23.59
CA SER A 76 -48.17 -37.73 22.33
C SER A 76 -49.36 -37.40 21.42
N TYR A 77 -50.46 -36.87 21.95
CA TYR A 77 -51.64 -36.47 21.19
C TYR A 77 -51.47 -35.09 20.55
N SER A 78 -50.95 -34.13 21.30
CA SER A 78 -50.59 -32.79 20.82
C SER A 78 -49.57 -32.85 19.69
N ILE A 79 -48.64 -33.78 19.79
CA ILE A 79 -47.64 -34.08 18.78
C ILE A 79 -48.27 -34.51 17.45
N LYS A 80 -49.27 -35.41 17.48
CA LYS A 80 -49.98 -35.84 16.27
C LYS A 80 -50.73 -34.69 15.62
N ILE A 81 -51.39 -33.85 16.41
CA ILE A 81 -52.09 -32.66 15.89
C ILE A 81 -51.08 -31.71 15.22
N LEU A 82 -49.90 -31.51 15.83
CA LEU A 82 -48.83 -30.69 15.25
C LEU A 82 -48.31 -31.28 13.92
N GLU A 83 -48.11 -32.60 13.85
CA GLU A 83 -47.72 -33.29 12.62
C GLU A 83 -48.82 -33.23 11.54
N GLU A 84 -50.10 -33.32 11.93
CA GLU A 84 -51.29 -33.22 11.05
C GLU A 84 -51.52 -31.80 10.49
N ILE A 85 -51.02 -30.75 11.17
CA ILE A 85 -50.98 -29.37 10.64
C ILE A 85 -49.65 -29.03 9.95
N GLU A 86 -48.90 -30.05 9.51
CA GLU A 86 -47.61 -29.98 8.82
C GLU A 86 -46.44 -29.41 9.63
N PHE A 87 -46.55 -29.34 10.96
CA PHE A 87 -45.45 -28.92 11.83
C PHE A 87 -44.41 -30.05 11.93
N ARG A 88 -43.36 -29.97 11.10
CA ARG A 88 -42.28 -30.96 11.06
C ARG A 88 -41.34 -30.80 12.25
N ARG A 89 -41.11 -31.89 13.00
CA ARG A 89 -40.27 -31.93 14.21
C ARG A 89 -38.78 -31.81 13.95
N SER A 90 -38.30 -32.36 12.84
CA SER A 90 -36.91 -32.26 12.43
C SER A 90 -36.76 -31.11 11.44
N VAL A 91 -35.91 -30.14 11.76
CA VAL A 91 -35.51 -29.12 10.81
C VAL A 91 -34.57 -29.78 9.81
N THR A 92 -35.05 -29.99 8.59
CA THR A 92 -34.19 -30.45 7.48
C THR A 92 -33.41 -29.25 6.90
N PRO A 93 -32.31 -29.48 6.17
CA PRO A 93 -31.60 -28.43 5.42
C PRO A 93 -32.51 -27.51 4.61
N ASP A 94 -33.40 -28.09 3.80
CA ASP A 94 -34.38 -27.34 3.00
C ASP A 94 -35.30 -26.44 3.84
N ILE A 95 -35.80 -26.93 4.98
CA ILE A 95 -36.63 -26.13 5.89
C ILE A 95 -35.81 -24.98 6.48
N TYR A 96 -34.56 -25.25 6.88
CA TYR A 96 -33.66 -24.23 7.42
C TYR A 96 -33.37 -23.14 6.38
N ILE A 97 -33.05 -23.51 5.14
CA ILE A 97 -32.81 -22.59 4.03
C ILE A 97 -34.05 -21.72 3.78
N ARG A 98 -35.26 -22.33 3.71
CA ARG A 98 -36.52 -21.58 3.55
C ARG A 98 -36.78 -20.60 4.70
N CYS A 99 -36.42 -20.95 5.93
CA CYS A 99 -36.49 -20.03 7.07
C CYS A 99 -35.54 -18.84 6.90
N ALA A 100 -34.29 -19.09 6.52
CA ALA A 100 -33.31 -18.04 6.25
C ALA A 100 -33.76 -17.11 5.11
N GLU A 101 -34.27 -17.66 4.00
CA GLU A 101 -34.85 -16.86 2.92
C GLU A 101 -36.06 -16.04 3.37
N GLY A 102 -36.90 -16.63 4.22
CA GLY A 102 -38.06 -15.96 4.79
C GLY A 102 -37.67 -14.72 5.60
N ILE A 103 -36.58 -14.80 6.36
CA ILE A 103 -35.99 -13.68 7.10
C ILE A 103 -35.51 -12.61 6.13
N GLN A 104 -34.72 -12.97 5.12
CA GLN A 104 -34.22 -12.03 4.11
C GLN A 104 -35.37 -11.29 3.40
N LYS A 105 -36.39 -12.03 2.93
CA LYS A 105 -37.57 -11.46 2.25
C LYS A 105 -38.37 -10.52 3.15
N ARG A 106 -38.52 -10.85 4.44
CA ARG A 106 -39.20 -9.98 5.42
C ARG A 106 -38.38 -8.74 5.73
N PHE A 107 -37.07 -8.87 5.85
CA PHE A 107 -36.17 -7.74 6.10
C PHE A 107 -36.24 -6.72 4.96
N GLN A 108 -36.19 -7.19 3.70
CA GLN A 108 -36.31 -6.35 2.50
C GLN A 108 -37.67 -5.65 2.37
N LYS A 109 -38.76 -6.27 2.83
CA LYS A 109 -40.12 -5.68 2.73
C LYS A 109 -40.43 -4.67 3.82
N ASN A 110 -39.80 -4.79 4.99
CA ASN A 110 -40.13 -4.02 6.19
C ASN A 110 -38.99 -3.05 6.59
N GLU A 111 -38.17 -2.57 5.65
CA GLU A 111 -37.01 -1.72 5.95
C GLU A 111 -37.37 -0.44 6.71
N GLU A 112 -38.60 0.08 6.54
CA GLU A 112 -39.05 1.34 7.15
C GLU A 112 -39.78 1.17 8.51
N ASP A 113 -40.21 -0.04 8.88
CA ASP A 113 -40.94 -0.29 10.14
C ASP A 113 -40.00 -0.80 11.24
N LEU A 114 -39.64 0.11 12.14
CA LEU A 114 -38.74 -0.13 13.28
C LEU A 114 -39.21 -1.25 14.22
N PHE A 115 -40.52 -1.45 14.41
CA PHE A 115 -41.04 -2.47 15.32
C PHE A 115 -40.88 -3.86 14.70
N ASN A 116 -41.28 -4.00 13.43
CA ASN A 116 -41.11 -5.23 12.67
C ASN A 116 -39.64 -5.59 12.47
N LYS A 117 -38.75 -4.60 12.34
CA LYS A 117 -37.30 -4.81 12.21
C LYS A 117 -36.70 -5.54 13.41
N LYS A 118 -37.05 -5.16 14.65
CA LYS A 118 -36.55 -5.83 15.87
C LYS A 118 -36.97 -7.29 15.94
N GLU A 119 -38.19 -7.61 15.53
CA GLU A 119 -38.70 -8.99 15.52
C GLU A 119 -37.96 -9.84 14.47
N ILE A 120 -37.69 -9.28 13.29
CA ILE A 120 -36.92 -9.95 12.23
C ILE A 120 -35.48 -10.21 12.68
N ILE A 121 -34.85 -9.23 13.34
CA ILE A 121 -33.51 -9.37 13.93
C ILE A 121 -33.51 -10.49 14.99
N SER A 122 -34.50 -10.52 15.89
CA SER A 122 -34.63 -11.62 16.86
C SER A 122 -34.79 -12.99 16.19
N ALA A 123 -35.52 -13.08 15.08
CA ALA A 123 -35.69 -14.30 14.31
C ALA A 123 -34.38 -14.73 13.62
N ALA A 124 -33.64 -13.77 13.04
CA ALA A 124 -32.29 -13.96 12.50
C ALA A 124 -31.34 -14.54 13.55
N LYS A 125 -31.30 -13.95 14.76
CA LYS A 125 -30.43 -14.42 15.85
C LYS A 125 -30.75 -15.85 16.27
N ARG A 126 -32.04 -16.18 16.43
CA ARG A 126 -32.48 -17.55 16.76
C ARG A 126 -32.12 -18.54 15.66
N THR A 127 -32.28 -18.15 14.40
CA THR A 127 -31.94 -19.00 13.24
C THR A 127 -30.44 -19.26 13.18
N LEU A 128 -29.61 -18.24 13.44
CA LEU A 128 -28.16 -18.36 13.50
C LEU A 128 -27.70 -19.29 14.64
N PHE A 129 -28.19 -19.10 15.86
CA PHE A 129 -27.83 -19.97 16.99
C PHE A 129 -28.30 -21.42 16.78
N TYR A 130 -29.49 -21.60 16.20
CA TYR A 130 -29.94 -22.95 15.84
C TYR A 130 -28.94 -23.64 14.92
N PHE A 131 -28.39 -22.94 13.92
CA PHE A 131 -27.33 -23.48 13.08
C PHE A 131 -26.06 -23.78 13.86
N TYR A 132 -25.60 -22.87 14.72
CA TYR A 132 -24.39 -23.12 15.53
C TYR A 132 -24.51 -24.38 16.39
N ASP A 133 -25.68 -24.61 16.98
CA ASP A 133 -25.94 -25.74 17.87
C ASP A 133 -26.21 -27.05 17.10
N HIS A 134 -26.86 -27.00 15.93
CA HIS A 134 -27.37 -28.18 15.22
C HIS A 134 -26.75 -28.42 13.84
N GLN A 135 -25.66 -27.74 13.48
CA GLN A 135 -25.02 -27.87 12.16
C GLN A 135 -24.64 -29.31 11.78
N SER A 136 -24.27 -30.15 12.76
CA SER A 136 -23.94 -31.56 12.54
C SER A 136 -25.17 -32.42 12.21
N GLU A 137 -26.34 -32.04 12.73
CA GLU A 137 -27.63 -32.71 12.47
C GLU A 137 -28.27 -32.25 11.17
N LEU A 138 -28.07 -30.98 10.81
CA LEU A 138 -28.53 -30.43 9.53
C LEU A 138 -27.79 -31.12 8.37
N SER A 139 -26.47 -31.32 8.48
CA SER A 139 -25.67 -32.07 7.49
C SER A 139 -25.86 -31.60 6.04
N PHE A 140 -25.72 -30.28 5.82
CA PHE A 140 -25.87 -29.67 4.49
C PHE A 140 -24.95 -30.32 3.44
N SER A 141 -25.50 -30.63 2.26
CA SER A 141 -24.71 -30.91 1.07
C SER A 141 -23.97 -29.67 0.58
N GLU A 142 -22.99 -29.84 -0.32
CA GLU A 142 -22.23 -28.72 -0.89
C GLU A 142 -23.12 -27.71 -1.64
N GLU A 143 -24.15 -28.20 -2.34
CA GLU A 143 -25.13 -27.37 -3.04
C GLU A 143 -25.99 -26.57 -2.05
N GLU A 144 -26.56 -27.23 -1.04
CA GLU A 144 -27.39 -26.58 -0.02
C GLU A 144 -26.60 -25.55 0.81
N TRP A 145 -25.35 -25.84 1.13
CA TRP A 145 -24.47 -24.88 1.80
C TRP A 145 -24.19 -23.66 0.93
N ASN A 146 -23.92 -23.86 -0.36
CA ASN A 146 -23.68 -22.79 -1.33
C ASN A 146 -24.94 -21.95 -1.63
N GLU A 147 -26.13 -22.48 -1.37
CA GLU A 147 -27.38 -21.69 -1.36
C GLU A 147 -27.48 -20.88 -0.07
N LEU A 148 -27.33 -21.53 1.09
CA LEU A 148 -27.42 -20.88 2.39
C LEU A 148 -26.39 -19.75 2.56
N SER A 149 -25.17 -19.94 2.05
CA SER A 149 -24.05 -19.00 2.16
C SER A 149 -24.33 -17.63 1.56
N LYS A 150 -25.32 -17.53 0.65
CA LYS A 150 -25.71 -16.32 -0.09
C LYS A 150 -26.94 -15.61 0.48
N ILE A 151 -27.62 -16.22 1.46
CA ILE A 151 -28.83 -15.66 2.05
C ILE A 151 -28.45 -14.61 3.11
N LYS A 152 -29.03 -13.41 3.01
CA LYS A 152 -28.79 -12.33 3.98
C LYS A 152 -29.71 -12.45 5.20
N PHE A 153 -29.26 -13.20 6.21
CA PHE A 153 -30.01 -13.37 7.45
C PHE A 153 -29.14 -13.25 8.71
N VAL A 154 -27.82 -13.10 8.58
CA VAL A 154 -26.87 -13.09 9.70
C VAL A 154 -26.58 -11.66 10.11
N GLN A 155 -26.62 -11.38 11.41
CA GLN A 155 -26.42 -10.03 11.93
C GLN A 155 -24.98 -9.57 11.81
N THR A 156 -24.82 -8.32 11.38
CA THR A 156 -23.52 -7.67 11.25
C THR A 156 -23.18 -6.83 12.48
N SER A 157 -21.94 -6.87 12.95
CA SER A 157 -21.46 -5.95 13.98
C SER A 157 -21.09 -4.60 13.42
N LYS A 158 -21.30 -3.56 14.23
CA LYS A 158 -20.68 -2.26 13.97
C LYS A 158 -19.19 -2.36 14.27
N ILE A 159 -18.37 -1.82 13.36
CA ILE A 159 -16.93 -1.81 13.52
C ILE A 159 -16.55 -1.03 14.79
N LYS A 160 -15.86 -1.71 15.72
CA LYS A 160 -15.32 -1.15 16.95
C LYS A 160 -13.81 -1.40 17.00
N CYS A 161 -13.05 -0.60 16.26
CA CYS A 161 -11.58 -0.62 16.20
C CYS A 161 -10.94 0.26 17.30
N GLY A 162 -10.68 -0.31 18.46
CA GLY A 162 -9.76 0.28 19.43
C GLY A 162 -10.36 1.34 20.37
N PRO A 163 -9.50 2.07 21.11
CA PRO A 163 -9.92 2.81 22.30
C PRO A 163 -10.57 4.17 22.02
N ASN A 164 -10.66 4.61 20.76
CA ASN A 164 -11.13 5.97 20.42
C ASN A 164 -12.23 5.94 19.35
N GLU A 165 -13.34 6.62 19.64
CA GLU A 165 -14.51 6.78 18.77
C GLU A 165 -14.17 7.37 17.40
N LEU A 166 -13.21 8.31 17.32
CA LEU A 166 -12.77 8.92 16.05
C LEU A 166 -12.16 7.93 15.06
N LEU A 167 -11.49 6.88 15.54
CA LEU A 167 -10.97 5.82 14.66
C LEU A 167 -12.12 4.96 14.15
N ASN A 168 -13.04 4.58 15.04
CA ASN A 168 -14.22 3.80 14.70
C ASN A 168 -15.06 4.47 13.61
N GLU A 169 -15.28 5.78 13.70
CA GLU A 169 -16.03 6.54 12.70
C GLU A 169 -15.41 6.47 11.29
N LEU A 170 -14.09 6.42 11.18
CA LEU A 170 -13.40 6.36 9.89
C LEU A 170 -13.37 4.96 9.30
N TYR A 171 -13.11 3.95 10.11
CA TYR A 171 -13.27 2.58 9.62
C TYR A 171 -14.74 2.37 9.20
N TYR A 172 -15.69 2.89 9.97
CA TYR A 172 -17.10 2.80 9.65
C TYR A 172 -17.44 3.50 8.33
N SER A 173 -16.99 4.74 8.11
CA SER A 173 -17.36 5.53 6.92
C SER A 173 -16.90 4.92 5.59
N TYR A 174 -15.78 4.18 5.60
CA TYR A 174 -15.25 3.49 4.41
C TYR A 174 -15.55 1.97 4.40
N SER A 175 -16.27 1.47 5.41
CA SER A 175 -16.63 0.05 5.48
C SER A 175 -17.79 -0.33 4.57
N LYS A 176 -17.88 -1.60 4.23
CA LYS A 176 -19.05 -2.18 3.55
C LYS A 176 -20.34 -2.05 4.37
N ASN A 177 -20.22 -1.90 5.70
CA ASN A 177 -21.34 -1.88 6.66
C ASN A 177 -22.24 -0.64 6.57
N ASN A 178 -22.00 0.30 5.66
CA ASN A 178 -22.86 1.48 5.48
C ASN A 178 -24.31 1.17 5.04
N SER A 179 -24.71 -0.09 4.79
CA SER A 179 -26.01 -0.37 4.13
C SER A 179 -26.90 -1.48 4.71
N SER A 180 -26.44 -2.43 5.53
CA SER A 180 -27.33 -3.51 5.98
C SER A 180 -26.98 -4.10 7.35
N GLU A 181 -27.99 -4.29 8.20
CA GLU A 181 -27.85 -4.95 9.52
C GLU A 181 -27.81 -6.48 9.40
N LEU A 182 -28.23 -7.02 8.25
CA LEU A 182 -28.18 -8.44 7.93
C LEU A 182 -27.35 -8.68 6.67
N GLU A 183 -26.48 -9.67 6.70
CA GLU A 183 -25.62 -10.05 5.58
C GLU A 183 -25.53 -11.57 5.46
N CYS A 184 -24.99 -12.04 4.33
CA CYS A 184 -24.78 -13.46 4.05
C CYS A 184 -23.38 -13.92 4.47
N PHE A 185 -23.20 -15.24 4.66
CA PHE A 185 -21.94 -15.81 5.12
C PHE A 185 -20.76 -15.50 4.19
N GLU A 186 -20.96 -15.47 2.87
CA GLU A 186 -19.90 -15.14 1.89
C GLU A 186 -19.36 -13.71 2.04
N ASN A 187 -20.16 -12.82 2.60
CA ASN A 187 -19.84 -11.41 2.79
C ASN A 187 -19.44 -11.08 4.23
N LEU A 188 -19.34 -12.10 5.10
CA LEU A 188 -19.01 -11.96 6.51
C LEU A 188 -17.61 -12.47 6.82
N CYS A 189 -16.96 -11.79 7.77
CA CYS A 189 -15.61 -12.06 8.20
C CYS A 189 -15.54 -12.09 9.72
N HIS A 190 -14.64 -12.91 10.26
CA HIS A 190 -14.35 -12.88 11.69
C HIS A 190 -13.66 -11.55 12.04
N PRO A 191 -14.07 -10.86 13.12
CA PRO A 191 -13.44 -9.62 13.57
C PRO A 191 -11.90 -9.66 13.66
N LYS A 192 -11.29 -10.83 13.95
CA LYS A 192 -9.83 -10.98 14.00
C LYS A 192 -9.10 -10.72 12.68
N TYR A 193 -9.80 -10.79 11.54
CA TYR A 193 -9.25 -10.54 10.20
C TYR A 193 -9.66 -9.17 9.64
N MET A 194 -10.16 -8.28 10.48
CA MET A 194 -10.65 -6.96 10.08
C MET A 194 -9.62 -6.16 9.28
N ASN A 195 -8.36 -6.16 9.71
CA ASN A 195 -7.24 -5.49 9.05
C ASN A 195 -6.94 -5.99 7.62
N LEU A 196 -7.61 -7.05 7.15
CA LEU A 196 -7.43 -7.65 5.83
C LEU A 196 -8.61 -7.41 4.88
N ALA A 197 -9.76 -6.93 5.37
CA ALA A 197 -10.97 -6.91 4.56
C ALA A 197 -12.08 -5.92 4.98
N TRP A 198 -11.87 -4.98 5.92
CA TRP A 198 -12.97 -4.15 6.45
C TRP A 198 -13.67 -3.24 5.43
N THR A 199 -13.02 -2.89 4.31
CA THR A 199 -13.69 -2.18 3.20
C THR A 199 -14.50 -3.11 2.29
N GLN A 200 -14.34 -4.43 2.40
CA GLN A 200 -14.88 -5.43 1.46
C GLN A 200 -15.85 -6.43 2.11
N LEU A 201 -15.74 -6.66 3.42
CA LEU A 201 -16.55 -7.61 4.18
C LEU A 201 -17.15 -6.95 5.42
N SER A 202 -18.32 -7.45 5.79
CA SER A 202 -18.96 -7.18 7.07
C SER A 202 -18.42 -8.12 8.14
N PHE A 203 -18.72 -7.87 9.41
CA PHE A 203 -18.23 -8.67 10.53
C PHE A 203 -19.37 -9.30 11.30
N PHE A 204 -19.15 -10.50 11.86
CA PHE A 204 -20.13 -11.13 12.74
C PHE A 204 -20.37 -10.29 14.00
N GLU A 205 -21.64 -10.16 14.41
CA GLU A 205 -22.01 -9.73 15.76
C GLU A 205 -21.89 -10.88 16.76
N ASP A 206 -22.40 -12.06 16.40
CA ASP A 206 -22.25 -13.29 17.16
C ASP A 206 -21.32 -14.26 16.40
N GLU A 207 -20.07 -14.39 16.88
CA GLU A 207 -19.02 -15.17 16.19
C GLU A 207 -19.36 -16.67 16.11
N PRO A 208 -19.04 -17.34 14.98
CA PRO A 208 -19.22 -18.78 14.87
C PRO A 208 -18.31 -19.53 15.86
N PRO A 209 -18.83 -20.53 16.60
CA PRO A 209 -18.02 -21.34 17.49
C PRO A 209 -17.04 -22.24 16.71
N GLU A 210 -15.98 -22.71 17.37
CA GLU A 210 -14.89 -23.48 16.73
C GLU A 210 -15.38 -24.73 15.98
N ASN A 211 -16.37 -25.44 16.53
CA ASN A 211 -16.97 -26.62 15.90
C ASN A 211 -17.60 -26.30 14.53
N VAL A 212 -18.20 -25.10 14.38
CA VAL A 212 -18.75 -24.63 13.10
C VAL A 212 -17.61 -24.30 12.14
N LEU A 213 -16.57 -23.60 12.61
CA LEU A 213 -15.43 -23.23 11.77
C LEU A 213 -14.66 -24.46 11.24
N ILE A 214 -14.60 -25.56 12.01
CA ILE A 214 -13.98 -26.81 11.57
C ILE A 214 -14.77 -27.46 10.42
N ASN A 215 -16.10 -27.45 10.49
CA ASN A 215 -16.95 -28.07 9.47
C ASN A 215 -17.11 -27.21 8.21
N TYR A 216 -16.86 -25.90 8.33
CA TYR A 216 -16.92 -24.94 7.24
C TYR A 216 -15.63 -24.12 7.19
N GLU A 217 -14.55 -24.75 6.69
CA GLU A 217 -13.16 -24.27 6.82
C GLU A 217 -12.90 -22.88 6.20
N ASN A 218 -13.72 -22.44 5.25
CA ASN A 218 -13.63 -21.11 4.63
C ASN A 218 -14.60 -20.08 5.25
N LEU A 219 -15.45 -20.49 6.19
CA LEU A 219 -16.38 -19.60 6.86
C LEU A 219 -15.59 -18.55 7.65
N SER A 220 -15.91 -17.28 7.43
CA SER A 220 -15.30 -16.13 8.12
C SER A 220 -13.87 -15.75 7.69
N LEU A 221 -13.28 -16.45 6.71
CA LEU A 221 -11.94 -16.12 6.18
C LEU A 221 -12.03 -15.23 4.93
N PRO A 222 -11.27 -14.12 4.85
CA PRO A 222 -11.23 -13.32 3.64
C PRO A 222 -10.48 -14.08 2.53
N THR A 223 -11.10 -14.19 1.36
CA THR A 223 -10.46 -14.81 0.19
C THR A 223 -9.32 -13.93 -0.35
N ILE A 224 -8.37 -14.52 -1.07
CA ILE A 224 -7.27 -13.79 -1.72
C ILE A 224 -7.79 -12.67 -2.65
N PRO A 225 -8.80 -12.92 -3.53
CA PRO A 225 -9.43 -11.84 -4.29
C PRO A 225 -9.98 -10.70 -3.43
N THR A 226 -10.60 -11.02 -2.29
CA THR A 226 -11.11 -10.02 -1.34
C THR A 226 -9.98 -9.18 -0.76
N ILE A 227 -8.88 -9.78 -0.33
CA ILE A 227 -7.72 -9.07 0.24
C ILE A 227 -7.07 -8.16 -0.81
N ILE A 228 -6.94 -8.61 -2.06
CA ILE A 228 -6.40 -7.79 -3.15
C ILE A 228 -7.31 -6.60 -3.48
N ASN A 229 -8.63 -6.81 -3.50
CA ASN A 229 -9.58 -5.71 -3.71
C ASN A 229 -9.59 -4.73 -2.52
N TYR A 230 -9.47 -5.23 -1.29
CA TYR A 230 -9.27 -4.42 -0.09
C TYR A 230 -8.04 -3.52 -0.21
N LEU A 231 -6.89 -4.09 -0.61
CA LEU A 231 -5.65 -3.35 -0.82
C LEU A 231 -5.78 -2.31 -1.96
N LYS A 232 -6.51 -2.63 -3.03
CA LYS A 232 -6.84 -1.64 -4.08
C LYS A 232 -7.68 -0.51 -3.53
N THR A 233 -8.71 -0.79 -2.73
CA THR A 233 -9.55 0.25 -2.12
C THR A 233 -8.75 1.15 -1.19
N ILE A 234 -7.80 0.59 -0.43
CA ILE A 234 -6.85 1.39 0.36
C ILE A 234 -6.10 2.35 -0.56
N GLN A 235 -5.49 1.84 -1.63
CA GLN A 235 -4.69 2.65 -2.54
C GLN A 235 -5.53 3.66 -3.36
N SER A 236 -6.72 3.30 -3.82
CA SER A 236 -7.49 4.13 -4.74
C SER A 236 -8.32 5.20 -4.03
N THR A 237 -8.74 4.91 -2.79
CA THR A 237 -9.74 5.67 -2.05
C THR A 237 -9.19 6.20 -0.73
N ILE A 238 -8.71 5.33 0.16
CA ILE A 238 -8.29 5.72 1.51
C ILE A 238 -7.03 6.60 1.48
N SER A 239 -6.04 6.23 0.68
CA SER A 239 -4.80 7.01 0.50
C SER A 239 -5.03 8.45 0.00
N LYS A 240 -6.20 8.71 -0.61
CA LYS A 240 -6.56 10.01 -1.17
C LYS A 240 -7.51 10.79 -0.27
N SER A 241 -8.12 10.15 0.73
CA SER A 241 -9.09 10.75 1.64
C SER A 241 -8.50 11.88 2.47
N ASP A 242 -9.19 13.02 2.50
CA ASP A 242 -8.83 14.14 3.35
C ASP A 242 -9.11 13.84 4.83
N ASP A 243 -10.22 13.14 5.14
CA ASP A 243 -10.55 12.72 6.52
C ASP A 243 -9.43 11.88 7.15
N TRP A 244 -8.78 11.03 6.35
CA TRP A 244 -7.65 10.23 6.81
C TRP A 244 -6.36 11.06 6.94
N LYS A 245 -6.15 12.05 6.07
CA LYS A 245 -4.97 12.94 6.07
C LYS A 245 -4.98 13.98 7.18
N GLU A 246 -6.14 14.54 7.52
CA GLU A 246 -6.28 15.68 8.44
C GLU A 246 -5.76 15.41 9.86
N LEU A 247 -5.66 14.14 10.27
CA LEU A 247 -5.17 13.75 11.60
C LEU A 247 -3.66 13.46 11.66
N GLY A 248 -2.93 13.66 10.56
CA GLY A 248 -1.46 13.65 10.54
C GLY A 248 -0.79 12.29 10.82
N ASN A 249 0.43 12.34 11.36
CA ASN A 249 1.37 11.20 11.39
C ASN A 249 0.84 9.91 12.04
N LEU A 250 -0.03 10.02 13.05
CA LEU A 250 -0.50 8.85 13.82
C LEU A 250 -1.23 7.84 12.91
N ARG A 251 -2.00 8.33 11.93
CA ARG A 251 -2.76 7.46 11.02
C ARG A 251 -1.96 6.95 9.84
N SER A 252 -0.96 7.71 9.39
CA SER A 252 0.04 7.19 8.45
C SER A 252 0.72 5.95 9.01
N CYS A 253 1.10 5.97 10.30
CA CYS A 253 1.67 4.79 10.97
C CYS A 253 0.67 3.63 11.05
N LEU A 254 -0.58 3.88 11.47
CA LEU A 254 -1.60 2.82 11.56
C LEU A 254 -1.87 2.15 10.22
N LEU A 255 -2.10 2.94 9.16
CA LEU A 255 -2.35 2.40 7.83
C LEU A 255 -1.12 1.66 7.28
N PHE A 256 0.09 2.15 7.59
CA PHE A 256 1.33 1.46 7.24
C PHE A 256 1.46 0.10 7.95
N GLU A 257 1.14 0.01 9.24
CA GLU A 257 1.10 -1.26 9.99
C GLU A 257 0.05 -2.23 9.43
N GLU A 258 -1.11 -1.72 8.99
CA GLU A 258 -2.10 -2.55 8.30
C GLU A 258 -1.55 -3.12 6.98
N LEU A 259 -0.86 -2.28 6.18
CA LEU A 259 -0.21 -2.72 4.94
C LEU A 259 0.84 -3.80 5.20
N GLU A 260 1.65 -3.68 6.24
CA GLU A 260 2.60 -4.74 6.61
C GLU A 260 1.88 -6.08 6.91
N LYS A 261 0.75 -6.05 7.61
CA LYS A 261 -0.04 -7.26 7.88
C LYS A 261 -0.62 -7.86 6.60
N ILE A 262 -1.10 -7.02 5.67
CA ILE A 262 -1.61 -7.46 4.36
C ILE A 262 -0.48 -8.11 3.55
N TYR A 263 0.67 -7.45 3.41
CA TYR A 263 1.81 -7.98 2.67
C TYR A 263 2.33 -9.27 3.27
N THR A 264 2.40 -9.37 4.61
CA THR A 264 2.76 -10.61 5.30
C THR A 264 1.80 -11.74 4.99
N LYS A 265 0.49 -11.47 4.97
CA LYS A 265 -0.52 -12.47 4.61
C LYS A 265 -0.37 -12.93 3.16
N LEU A 266 -0.17 -12.00 2.23
CA LEU A 266 -0.01 -12.29 0.80
C LEU A 266 1.31 -13.05 0.50
N GLU A 267 2.41 -12.69 1.17
CA GLU A 267 3.69 -13.42 1.09
C GLU A 267 3.52 -14.90 1.47
N ASN A 268 2.77 -15.18 2.54
CA ASN A 268 2.52 -16.54 3.00
C ASN A 268 1.57 -17.33 2.07
N ASP A 269 0.66 -16.67 1.37
CA ASP A 269 -0.33 -17.29 0.49
C ASP A 269 0.01 -17.18 -1.03
N CYS A 270 1.29 -16.99 -1.37
CA CYS A 270 1.74 -16.81 -2.76
C CYS A 270 1.31 -17.93 -3.72
N GLU A 271 1.28 -19.18 -3.28
CA GLU A 271 0.82 -20.30 -4.14
C GLU A 271 -0.68 -20.21 -4.46
N LYS A 272 -1.51 -19.81 -3.48
CA LYS A 272 -2.94 -19.55 -3.72
C LYS A 272 -3.11 -18.34 -4.64
N MET A 273 -2.27 -17.31 -4.49
CA MET A 273 -2.29 -16.13 -5.37
C MET A 273 -2.01 -16.47 -6.83
N ARG A 274 -1.09 -17.40 -7.12
CA ARG A 274 -0.79 -17.85 -8.50
C ARG A 274 -2.02 -18.36 -9.23
N ILE A 275 -2.93 -19.03 -8.51
CA ILE A 275 -4.18 -19.57 -9.06
C ILE A 275 -5.14 -18.43 -9.44
N TYR A 276 -5.31 -17.44 -8.56
CA TYR A 276 -6.29 -16.36 -8.77
C TYR A 276 -5.81 -15.23 -9.69
N PHE A 277 -4.50 -14.95 -9.75
CA PHE A 277 -3.96 -13.76 -10.43
C PHE A 277 -2.72 -14.00 -11.31
N PRO A 278 -2.70 -14.97 -12.24
CA PRO A 278 -1.51 -15.37 -12.98
C PRO A 278 -0.86 -14.26 -13.84
N LYS A 279 -1.62 -13.23 -14.25
CA LYS A 279 -1.10 -12.10 -15.07
C LYS A 279 -1.53 -10.70 -14.63
N ARG A 280 -2.53 -10.59 -13.75
CA ARG A 280 -3.16 -9.31 -13.41
C ARG A 280 -2.40 -8.50 -12.36
N LEU A 281 -1.62 -9.16 -11.48
CA LEU A 281 -0.87 -8.51 -10.40
C LEU A 281 0.13 -7.45 -10.90
N LYS A 282 0.79 -7.72 -12.03
CA LYS A 282 1.79 -6.82 -12.64
C LYS A 282 1.26 -5.40 -12.90
N ARG A 283 -0.04 -5.25 -13.15
CA ARG A 283 -0.67 -3.98 -13.50
C ARG A 283 -1.23 -3.23 -12.28
N LEU A 284 -1.18 -3.84 -11.09
CA LEU A 284 -1.78 -3.27 -9.90
C LEU A 284 -0.79 -2.37 -9.18
N GLN A 285 -1.17 -1.10 -9.01
CA GLN A 285 -0.42 -0.12 -8.23
C GLN A 285 -0.75 -0.31 -6.74
N ILE A 286 -0.28 -1.40 -6.14
CA ILE A 286 -0.66 -1.82 -4.77
C ILE A 286 0.54 -1.94 -3.82
N PHE A 287 1.76 -1.66 -4.30
CA PHE A 287 2.97 -1.69 -3.48
C PHE A 287 3.31 -0.29 -3.02
N LEU A 288 3.39 -0.08 -1.71
CA LEU A 288 3.84 1.18 -1.12
C LEU A 288 5.37 1.20 -1.03
N ASN A 289 6.04 1.81 -2.01
CA ASN A 289 7.49 1.98 -2.07
C ASN A 289 7.96 3.30 -1.44
N GLY A 290 7.55 3.50 -0.19
CA GLY A 290 7.84 4.66 0.65
C GLY A 290 7.21 4.48 2.04
N THR A 291 7.32 5.46 2.92
CA THR A 291 6.79 5.34 4.30
C THR A 291 5.46 6.06 4.50
N ASP A 292 5.01 6.86 3.53
CA ASP A 292 3.79 7.65 3.64
C ASP A 292 2.68 7.07 2.75
N PRO A 293 1.67 6.38 3.31
CA PRO A 293 0.59 5.79 2.52
C PRO A 293 -0.32 6.83 1.86
N PHE A 294 -0.22 8.12 2.20
CA PHE A 294 -0.99 9.20 1.57
C PHE A 294 -0.22 9.90 0.44
N ASN A 295 1.04 9.55 0.24
CA ASN A 295 1.83 10.01 -0.89
C ASN A 295 1.54 9.13 -2.11
N SER A 296 0.75 9.65 -3.05
CA SER A 296 0.39 8.91 -4.28
C SER A 296 1.59 8.50 -5.13
N TYR A 297 2.72 9.22 -5.02
CA TYR A 297 3.95 8.88 -5.72
C TYR A 297 4.63 7.63 -5.15
N ASP A 298 4.39 7.26 -3.89
CA ASP A 298 5.01 6.09 -3.27
C ASP A 298 4.28 4.79 -3.63
N TRP A 299 3.03 4.87 -4.05
CA TRP A 299 2.30 3.72 -4.58
C TRP A 299 2.80 3.37 -5.98
N VAL A 300 3.25 2.13 -6.19
CA VAL A 300 3.83 1.68 -7.45
C VAL A 300 3.32 0.30 -7.85
N THR A 301 3.50 -0.01 -9.12
CA THR A 301 3.34 -1.37 -9.66
C THR A 301 4.62 -2.16 -9.44
N ALA A 302 4.52 -3.48 -9.32
CA ALA A 302 5.70 -4.33 -9.15
C ALA A 302 6.73 -4.20 -10.30
N PRO A 303 6.36 -4.11 -11.59
CA PRO A 303 7.33 -3.90 -12.67
C PRO A 303 8.14 -2.60 -12.54
N GLN A 304 7.64 -1.60 -11.81
CA GLN A 304 8.40 -0.38 -11.55
C GLN A 304 9.50 -0.57 -10.51
N LEU A 305 9.53 -1.68 -9.80
CA LEU A 305 10.52 -1.98 -8.77
C LEU A 305 11.67 -2.79 -9.36
N ASN A 306 12.87 -2.62 -8.80
CA ASN A 306 14.04 -3.42 -9.13
C ASN A 306 14.87 -3.73 -7.87
N LEU A 307 15.13 -5.02 -7.65
CA LEU A 307 15.85 -5.53 -6.48
C LEU A 307 17.37 -5.36 -6.58
N LYS A 308 17.90 -5.10 -7.78
CA LYS A 308 19.35 -5.00 -8.05
C LYS A 308 19.89 -3.56 -7.95
N ILE A 309 19.03 -2.56 -7.77
CA ILE A 309 19.44 -1.14 -7.68
C ILE A 309 19.27 -0.61 -6.26
N GLU A 310 20.25 0.16 -5.80
CA GLU A 310 20.25 0.76 -4.46
C GLU A 310 19.55 2.13 -4.42
N LYS A 311 19.45 2.81 -5.58
CA LYS A 311 18.80 4.11 -5.74
C LYS A 311 17.79 4.06 -6.88
N ASN A 312 16.78 4.92 -6.82
CA ASN A 312 15.81 5.05 -7.91
C ASN A 312 16.52 5.48 -9.20
N PHE A 313 16.30 4.72 -10.27
CA PHE A 313 16.88 4.95 -11.58
C PHE A 313 15.97 5.83 -12.45
N SER A 314 14.67 5.55 -12.46
CA SER A 314 13.65 6.36 -13.15
C SER A 314 12.27 6.19 -12.47
N PRO A 315 11.24 6.98 -12.81
CA PRO A 315 9.88 6.71 -12.34
C PRO A 315 9.37 5.30 -12.70
N GLY A 316 9.92 4.70 -13.76
CA GLY A 316 9.65 3.34 -14.21
C GLY A 316 10.56 2.27 -13.58
N ARG A 317 11.61 2.66 -12.84
CA ARG A 317 12.57 1.75 -12.19
C ARG A 317 13.07 2.32 -10.88
N ARG A 318 12.53 1.81 -9.78
CA ARG A 318 12.72 2.32 -8.44
C ARG A 318 13.36 1.24 -7.58
N ALA A 319 14.30 1.66 -6.75
CA ALA A 319 14.88 0.79 -5.75
C ALA A 319 13.79 0.35 -4.80
N VAL A 320 13.82 -0.94 -4.43
CA VAL A 320 12.89 -1.47 -3.44
C VAL A 320 13.32 -0.99 -2.06
N VAL A 321 12.38 -0.33 -1.37
CA VAL A 321 12.59 0.13 0.01
C VAL A 321 12.64 -1.03 1.01
N GLU A 322 13.32 -0.79 2.12
CA GLU A 322 13.67 -1.82 3.12
C GLU A 322 12.46 -2.63 3.63
N HIS A 323 11.30 -2.01 3.87
CA HIS A 323 10.14 -2.74 4.38
C HIS A 323 9.52 -3.68 3.33
N LEU A 324 9.64 -3.38 2.03
CA LEU A 324 9.16 -4.25 0.96
C LEU A 324 10.12 -5.42 0.70
N LEU A 325 11.42 -5.27 0.98
CA LEU A 325 12.41 -6.35 0.86
C LEU A 325 12.09 -7.58 1.74
N LYS A 326 11.24 -7.41 2.77
CA LYS A 326 10.73 -8.49 3.62
C LYS A 326 9.81 -9.47 2.87
N TYR A 327 9.32 -9.12 1.68
CA TYR A 327 8.32 -9.88 0.92
C TYR A 327 8.82 -10.31 -0.48
N PRO A 328 9.93 -11.04 -0.58
CA PRO A 328 10.58 -11.34 -1.86
C PRO A 328 9.71 -12.22 -2.77
N LYS A 329 8.96 -13.19 -2.24
CA LYS A 329 8.15 -14.10 -3.06
C LYS A 329 6.98 -13.36 -3.69
N LEU A 330 6.34 -12.47 -2.93
CA LEU A 330 5.25 -11.62 -3.40
C LEU A 330 5.72 -10.68 -4.51
N LEU A 331 6.89 -10.05 -4.33
CA LEU A 331 7.50 -9.17 -5.31
C LEU A 331 7.84 -9.93 -6.61
N GLU A 332 8.50 -11.08 -6.49
CA GLU A 332 8.81 -11.94 -7.64
C GLU A 332 7.53 -12.37 -8.39
N LEU A 333 6.52 -12.84 -7.66
CA LEU A 333 5.22 -13.24 -8.21
C LEU A 333 4.52 -12.07 -8.93
N ALA A 334 4.61 -10.86 -8.36
CA ALA A 334 4.02 -9.67 -8.93
C ALA A 334 4.79 -9.13 -10.13
N GLY A 335 5.97 -9.70 -10.46
CA GLY A 335 6.73 -9.40 -11.67
C GLY A 335 7.66 -8.20 -11.55
N VAL A 336 8.35 -8.08 -10.41
CA VAL A 336 9.43 -7.08 -10.23
C VAL A 336 10.49 -7.23 -11.33
N ASN A 337 10.85 -6.09 -11.94
CA ASN A 337 11.81 -6.05 -13.03
C ASN A 337 13.23 -6.32 -12.49
N SER A 338 13.89 -7.33 -13.04
CA SER A 338 15.28 -7.66 -12.71
C SER A 338 16.23 -7.62 -13.92
N PRO A 339 16.05 -6.75 -14.94
CA PRO A 339 16.95 -6.72 -16.09
C PRO A 339 18.38 -6.43 -15.62
N ASP A 340 19.35 -7.03 -16.30
CA ASP A 340 20.76 -6.81 -16.04
C ASP A 340 21.13 -5.40 -16.48
N ILE A 341 21.43 -4.55 -15.51
CA ILE A 341 21.95 -3.21 -15.77
C ILE A 341 23.44 -3.38 -16.10
N PRO A 342 23.95 -2.73 -17.17
CA PRO A 342 25.37 -2.70 -17.44
C PRO A 342 26.15 -2.27 -16.20
N ILE A 343 27.12 -3.07 -15.79
CA ILE A 343 27.96 -2.77 -14.64
C ILE A 343 29.23 -2.10 -15.19
N TRP A 344 29.61 -0.95 -14.59
CA TRP A 344 30.90 -0.36 -14.88
C TRP A 344 32.01 -1.29 -14.35
N THR A 345 32.82 -1.84 -15.25
CA THR A 345 33.81 -2.87 -14.90
C THR A 345 35.22 -2.34 -14.68
N LYS A 346 35.53 -1.09 -15.06
CA LYS A 346 36.84 -0.52 -14.77
C LYS A 346 36.95 -0.21 -13.28
N PRO A 347 38.06 -0.57 -12.62
CA PRO A 347 38.29 -0.19 -11.24
C PRO A 347 38.39 1.33 -11.13
N GLU A 348 38.07 1.86 -9.95
CA GLU A 348 38.31 3.25 -9.64
C GLU A 348 39.81 3.57 -9.86
N PRO A 349 40.15 4.54 -10.73
CA PRO A 349 41.52 4.97 -10.92
C PRO A 349 42.08 5.50 -9.61
N LYS A 350 43.31 5.11 -9.28
CA LYS A 350 43.99 5.61 -8.07
C LYS A 350 44.25 7.10 -8.24
N GLU A 351 43.51 7.91 -7.51
CA GLU A 351 43.77 9.34 -7.41
C GLU A 351 44.92 9.56 -6.42
N GLU A 352 46.13 9.72 -6.93
CA GLU A 352 47.30 9.98 -6.08
C GLU A 352 47.20 11.37 -5.45
N ASN A 353 46.95 11.41 -4.15
CA ASN A 353 47.08 12.64 -3.38
C ASN A 353 48.52 12.81 -2.91
N ASN A 354 49.35 13.39 -3.76
CA ASN A 354 50.75 13.67 -3.47
C ASN A 354 50.95 15.01 -2.73
N ILE A 355 49.97 15.44 -1.92
CA ILE A 355 50.11 16.58 -1.01
C ILE A 355 51.08 16.23 0.12
N ASN A 356 52.35 16.44 -0.15
CA ASN A 356 53.42 16.46 0.83
C ASN A 356 53.81 17.93 1.12
N ARG A 357 54.79 18.14 1.99
CA ARG A 357 55.24 19.49 2.35
C ARG A 357 55.68 20.29 1.11
N LEU A 358 56.31 19.64 0.13
CA LEU A 358 56.82 20.29 -1.08
C LEU A 358 55.67 20.75 -1.99
N SER A 359 54.76 19.86 -2.37
CA SER A 359 53.61 20.20 -3.24
C SER A 359 52.70 21.23 -2.57
N LYS A 360 52.49 21.16 -1.26
CA LYS A 360 51.75 22.19 -0.52
C LYS A 360 52.40 23.57 -0.61
N SER A 361 53.73 23.65 -0.48
CA SER A 361 54.46 24.91 -0.66
C SER A 361 54.40 25.40 -2.11
N MET A 362 54.50 24.51 -3.10
CA MET A 362 54.39 24.90 -4.52
C MET A 362 52.98 25.39 -4.89
N LEU A 363 51.94 24.74 -4.36
CA LEU A 363 50.55 25.18 -4.51
C LEU A 363 50.31 26.56 -3.87
N GLN A 364 50.93 26.86 -2.73
CA GLN A 364 50.86 28.21 -2.13
C GLN A 364 51.47 29.27 -3.05
N VAL A 365 52.58 28.94 -3.71
CA VAL A 365 53.24 29.83 -4.68
C VAL A 365 52.38 30.01 -5.94
N LEU A 366 51.75 28.94 -6.44
CA LEU A 366 50.80 29.01 -7.56
C LEU A 366 49.61 29.92 -7.20
N ASN A 367 49.01 29.72 -6.03
CA ASN A 367 47.83 30.46 -5.56
C ASN A 367 48.11 31.94 -5.28
N ALA A 368 49.37 32.34 -5.05
CA ALA A 368 49.74 33.74 -4.91
C ALA A 368 49.52 34.55 -6.21
N GLY A 369 49.45 33.88 -7.37
CA GLY A 369 48.96 34.44 -8.64
C GLY A 369 49.82 35.53 -9.28
N ASN A 370 50.99 35.85 -8.72
CA ASN A 370 51.85 36.93 -9.18
C ASN A 370 53.10 36.40 -9.89
N LYS A 371 53.66 37.22 -10.80
CA LYS A 371 55.00 37.01 -11.37
C LYS A 371 56.03 37.00 -10.26
N THR A 372 56.77 35.90 -10.13
CA THR A 372 57.85 35.75 -9.16
C THR A 372 59.00 34.98 -9.79
N LEU A 373 60.13 34.84 -9.08
CA LEU A 373 61.20 33.93 -9.51
C LEU A 373 60.73 32.46 -9.58
N TYR A 374 59.67 32.12 -8.86
CA TYR A 374 59.13 30.77 -8.79
C TYR A 374 57.93 30.56 -9.73
N ASN A 375 57.28 31.62 -10.20
CA ASN A 375 56.29 31.58 -11.28
C ASN A 375 56.87 32.33 -12.49
N ASN A 376 57.74 31.63 -13.23
CA ASN A 376 58.60 32.19 -14.26
C ASN A 376 57.99 32.23 -15.66
N VAL A 377 56.83 31.60 -15.86
CA VAL A 377 56.11 31.57 -17.15
C VAL A 377 54.66 32.03 -16.96
N SER A 378 54.07 32.61 -18.00
CA SER A 378 52.65 32.97 -18.01
C SER A 378 51.92 32.40 -19.23
N PHE A 379 50.66 32.05 -18.99
CA PHE A 379 49.69 31.67 -20.02
C PHE A 379 48.62 32.74 -20.08
N ASN A 380 48.27 33.19 -21.27
CA ASN A 380 47.14 34.08 -21.47
C ASN A 380 45.90 33.24 -21.85
N ILE A 381 45.00 33.05 -20.89
CA ILE A 381 43.78 32.24 -21.05
C ILE A 381 42.57 33.19 -21.13
N LYS A 382 41.99 33.35 -22.32
CA LYS A 382 40.87 34.30 -22.58
C LYS A 382 41.12 35.72 -22.03
N GLY A 383 42.33 36.25 -22.21
CA GLY A 383 42.72 37.56 -21.71
C GLY A 383 43.10 37.60 -20.23
N GLN A 384 43.04 36.47 -19.50
CA GLN A 384 43.55 36.36 -18.15
C GLN A 384 44.97 35.80 -18.15
N GLU A 385 45.90 36.56 -17.58
CA GLU A 385 47.27 36.08 -17.40
C GLU A 385 47.38 35.19 -16.16
N ILE A 386 47.80 33.94 -16.36
CA ILE A 386 47.98 32.93 -15.31
C ILE A 386 49.45 32.56 -15.20
N TYR A 387 50.06 32.90 -14.07
CA TYR A 387 51.47 32.66 -13.77
C TYR A 387 51.71 31.29 -13.14
N THR A 388 52.75 30.58 -13.58
CA THR A 388 53.10 29.23 -13.11
C THR A 388 54.60 28.93 -13.27
N ASN A 389 55.05 27.75 -12.86
CA ASN A 389 56.45 27.32 -12.85
C ASN A 389 56.72 26.33 -13.99
N SER A 390 57.65 26.67 -14.88
CA SER A 390 57.96 25.82 -16.03
C SER A 390 58.50 24.44 -15.64
N LEU A 391 59.37 24.36 -14.62
CA LEU A 391 59.97 23.09 -14.20
C LEU A 391 58.92 22.12 -13.64
N ILE A 392 57.95 22.62 -12.88
CA ILE A 392 56.86 21.77 -12.37
C ILE A 392 56.04 21.20 -13.52
N LEU A 393 55.68 22.05 -14.50
CA LEU A 393 54.92 21.62 -15.66
C LEU A 393 55.69 20.60 -16.53
N ILE A 394 56.98 20.81 -16.74
CA ILE A 394 57.86 19.84 -17.44
C ILE A 394 57.87 18.50 -16.71
N CYS A 395 58.01 18.51 -15.38
CA CYS A 395 58.01 17.29 -14.57
C CYS A 395 56.65 16.59 -14.59
N ALA A 396 55.56 17.35 -14.68
CA ALA A 396 54.20 16.81 -14.63
C ALA A 396 53.70 16.30 -15.99
N ALA A 397 54.13 16.90 -17.11
CA ALA A 397 53.74 16.46 -18.44
C ALA A 397 54.81 16.76 -19.52
N PRO A 398 55.22 15.76 -20.33
CA PRO A 398 56.23 15.91 -21.38
C PRO A 398 55.90 16.98 -22.44
N TYR A 399 54.62 17.25 -22.68
CA TYR A 399 54.17 18.29 -23.60
C TYR A 399 54.79 19.65 -23.30
N PHE A 400 54.90 20.02 -22.02
CA PHE A 400 55.45 21.31 -21.63
C PHE A 400 56.96 21.41 -21.86
N GLU A 401 57.69 20.29 -21.83
CA GLU A 401 59.11 20.25 -22.16
C GLU A 401 59.35 20.75 -23.60
N ALA A 402 58.62 20.18 -24.56
CA ALA A 402 58.75 20.55 -25.96
C ALA A 402 58.54 22.05 -26.18
N ILE A 403 57.50 22.62 -25.57
CA ILE A 403 57.12 24.02 -25.84
C ILE A 403 58.04 25.01 -25.11
N PHE A 404 58.51 24.68 -23.91
CA PHE A 404 59.45 25.56 -23.22
C PHE A 404 60.83 25.55 -23.87
N VAL A 405 61.29 24.41 -24.39
CA VAL A 405 62.56 24.31 -25.12
C VAL A 405 62.51 25.08 -26.44
N GLU A 406 61.38 25.05 -27.14
CA GLU A 406 61.18 25.81 -28.39
C GLU A 406 61.07 27.34 -28.16
N SER A 407 60.73 27.77 -26.94
CA SER A 407 60.54 29.19 -26.61
C SER A 407 61.82 29.87 -26.10
N SER A 408 62.58 30.52 -26.99
CA SER A 408 63.96 30.93 -26.68
C SER A 408 64.14 32.17 -25.79
N THR A 409 63.13 33.01 -25.49
CA THR A 409 63.36 34.14 -24.56
C THR A 409 62.16 34.81 -23.88
N ASN A 410 60.90 34.52 -24.24
CA ASN A 410 59.73 35.04 -23.52
C ASN A 410 58.53 34.13 -23.81
N PHE A 411 58.33 33.11 -22.99
CA PHE A 411 57.17 32.24 -23.12
C PHE A 411 55.89 33.02 -22.77
N ASN A 412 55.06 33.28 -23.77
CA ASN A 412 53.72 33.82 -23.59
C ASN A 412 52.78 33.13 -24.59
N GLN A 413 52.13 32.06 -24.12
CA GLN A 413 51.22 31.27 -24.95
C GLN A 413 49.78 31.66 -24.65
N THR A 414 49.01 31.91 -25.72
CA THR A 414 47.60 32.32 -25.62
C THR A 414 46.69 31.15 -25.99
N TYR A 415 45.66 30.94 -25.18
CA TYR A 415 44.62 29.94 -25.42
C TYR A 415 43.23 30.59 -25.22
N ASP A 416 42.52 30.78 -26.32
CA ASP A 416 41.18 31.41 -26.33
C ASP A 416 40.03 30.39 -26.22
N ASP A 417 40.33 29.11 -26.42
CA ASP A 417 39.41 27.97 -26.38
C ASP A 417 39.34 27.31 -24.99
N ILE A 418 40.14 27.76 -24.03
CA ILE A 418 40.22 27.22 -22.68
C ILE A 418 39.59 28.20 -21.68
N GLU A 419 38.75 27.72 -20.77
CA GLU A 419 38.24 28.53 -19.67
C GLU A 419 39.31 28.76 -18.59
N SER A 420 39.38 29.98 -18.04
CA SER A 420 40.41 30.33 -17.05
C SER A 420 40.27 29.54 -15.75
N ASP A 421 39.05 29.24 -15.31
CA ASP A 421 38.80 28.44 -14.10
C ASP A 421 39.20 26.98 -14.29
N LEU A 422 38.88 26.40 -15.46
CA LEU A 422 39.38 25.09 -15.86
C LEU A 422 40.91 25.05 -15.78
N PHE A 423 41.58 26.00 -16.44
CA PHE A 423 43.04 25.97 -16.54
C PHE A 423 43.68 25.98 -15.15
N ARG A 424 43.05 26.66 -14.17
CA ARG A 424 43.49 26.64 -12.78
C ARG A 424 43.26 25.28 -12.10
N VAL A 425 42.13 24.62 -12.33
CA VAL A 425 41.90 23.23 -11.85
C VAL A 425 42.98 22.31 -12.39
N PHE A 426 43.24 22.39 -13.69
CA PHE A 426 44.26 21.60 -14.38
C PHE A 426 45.66 21.85 -13.82
N LEU A 427 46.07 23.11 -13.63
CA LEU A 427 47.37 23.45 -13.04
C LEU A 427 47.51 22.92 -11.61
N ARG A 428 46.47 23.03 -10.77
CA ARG A 428 46.51 22.54 -9.40
C ARG A 428 46.68 21.02 -9.33
N TRP A 429 46.02 20.30 -10.23
CA TRP A 429 46.22 18.86 -10.39
C TRP A 429 47.66 18.51 -10.79
N LEU A 430 48.24 19.21 -11.77
CA LEU A 430 49.66 19.04 -12.15
C LEU A 430 50.64 19.33 -11.00
N TYR A 431 50.25 20.21 -10.08
CA TYR A 431 51.03 20.54 -8.88
C TYR A 431 50.88 19.51 -7.73
N GLY A 432 50.13 18.42 -7.96
CA GLY A 432 50.01 17.29 -7.05
C GLY A 432 48.80 17.32 -6.12
N GLU A 433 47.84 18.22 -6.35
CA GLU A 433 46.53 18.13 -5.71
C GLU A 433 45.68 17.04 -6.37
N SER A 434 44.89 16.30 -5.59
CA SER A 434 43.91 15.37 -6.20
C SER A 434 42.93 16.14 -7.08
N LEU A 435 42.51 15.56 -8.20
CA LEU A 435 41.57 16.19 -9.12
C LEU A 435 40.25 16.57 -8.40
N SER A 436 39.76 15.70 -7.52
CA SER A 436 38.62 15.96 -6.64
C SER A 436 38.79 17.23 -5.80
N GLN A 437 39.96 17.43 -5.18
CA GLN A 437 40.24 18.64 -4.41
C GLN A 437 40.43 19.87 -5.30
N ALA A 438 41.08 19.71 -6.46
CA ALA A 438 41.27 20.80 -7.41
C ALA A 438 39.90 21.35 -7.90
N MET A 439 38.96 20.46 -8.21
CA MET A 439 37.59 20.80 -8.65
C MET A 439 36.76 21.48 -7.55
N GLN A 440 36.85 21.02 -6.29
CA GLN A 440 36.08 21.59 -5.16
C GLN A 440 36.26 23.09 -4.94
N ASN A 441 37.40 23.66 -5.36
CA ASN A 441 37.65 25.10 -5.22
C ASN A 441 36.86 25.96 -6.22
N TYR A 442 36.36 25.34 -7.29
CA TYR A 442 35.64 25.99 -8.40
C TYR A 442 34.19 25.54 -8.49
N GLU A 443 33.87 24.38 -7.90
CA GLU A 443 32.51 23.97 -7.59
C GLU A 443 31.93 24.89 -6.50
N LYS A 444 31.15 25.90 -6.90
CA LYS A 444 30.23 26.57 -5.96
C LYS A 444 29.13 25.56 -5.60
N GLU A 445 28.84 25.41 -4.30
CA GLU A 445 27.95 24.37 -3.75
C GLU A 445 26.73 24.08 -4.67
N GLU A 446 26.59 22.80 -5.05
CA GLU A 446 25.42 22.18 -5.69
C GLU A 446 25.15 22.48 -7.19
N ASN A 447 26.06 23.09 -7.96
CA ASN A 447 25.86 23.25 -9.41
C ASN A 447 26.45 22.09 -10.25
N ARG A 448 25.63 21.08 -10.56
CA ARG A 448 26.01 19.92 -11.39
C ARG A 448 26.38 20.28 -12.83
N ASP A 449 25.84 21.35 -13.40
CA ASP A 449 26.21 21.79 -14.75
C ASP A 449 27.66 22.28 -14.79
N ILE A 450 28.14 22.91 -13.71
CA ILE A 450 29.54 23.33 -13.58
C ILE A 450 30.46 22.09 -13.52
N PHE A 451 30.09 21.05 -12.76
CA PHE A 451 30.86 19.82 -12.70
C PHE A 451 31.03 19.18 -14.09
N PHE A 452 29.91 19.02 -14.82
CA PHE A 452 29.94 18.46 -16.17
C PHE A 452 30.80 19.31 -17.11
N GLN A 453 30.67 20.63 -17.02
CA GLN A 453 31.48 21.56 -17.81
C GLN A 453 32.98 21.41 -17.50
N ILE A 454 33.36 21.34 -16.21
CA ILE A 454 34.76 21.11 -15.83
C ILE A 454 35.28 19.77 -16.38
N CYS A 455 34.47 18.71 -16.37
CA CYS A 455 34.87 17.42 -16.94
C CYS A 455 35.10 17.51 -18.45
N LYS A 456 34.16 18.13 -19.20
CA LYS A 456 34.29 18.37 -20.63
C LYS A 456 35.55 19.17 -20.95
N ASP A 457 35.75 20.24 -20.21
CA ASP A 457 36.89 21.13 -20.37
C ASP A 457 38.21 20.40 -20.07
N LEU A 458 38.27 19.54 -19.04
CA LEU A 458 39.48 18.76 -18.72
C LEU A 458 39.80 17.71 -19.79
N LEU A 459 38.81 17.14 -20.47
CA LEU A 459 39.02 16.26 -21.63
C LEU A 459 39.58 17.02 -22.83
N LEU A 460 39.14 18.26 -23.05
CA LEU A 460 39.72 19.16 -24.04
C LEU A 460 41.19 19.45 -23.72
N ALA A 461 41.50 19.80 -22.47
CA ALA A 461 42.86 20.05 -22.00
C ALA A 461 43.75 18.80 -22.12
N SER A 462 43.22 17.62 -21.78
CA SER A 462 43.90 16.33 -21.93
C SER A 462 44.35 16.10 -23.38
N SER A 463 43.45 16.33 -24.32
CA SER A 463 43.70 16.13 -25.75
C SER A 463 44.72 17.15 -26.28
N LYS A 464 44.59 18.41 -25.83
CA LYS A 464 45.46 19.51 -26.27
C LYS A 464 46.88 19.45 -25.70
N PHE A 465 47.01 19.04 -24.45
CA PHE A 465 48.28 18.95 -23.73
C PHE A 465 48.87 17.53 -23.70
N ASN A 466 48.26 16.59 -24.43
CA ASN A 466 48.68 15.20 -24.54
C ASN A 466 48.89 14.50 -23.18
N ILE A 467 47.90 14.61 -22.28
CA ILE A 467 47.93 13.99 -20.94
C ILE A 467 46.82 12.95 -20.84
N SER A 468 47.14 11.69 -21.13
CA SER A 468 46.16 10.60 -21.13
C SER A 468 45.66 10.20 -19.73
N THR A 469 46.48 10.37 -18.69
CA THR A 469 46.17 9.93 -17.32
C THR A 469 44.94 10.60 -16.71
N ILE A 470 44.62 11.84 -17.12
CA ILE A 470 43.42 12.53 -16.63
C ILE A 470 42.14 11.99 -17.29
N LYS A 471 42.21 11.38 -18.48
CA LYS A 471 41.02 10.83 -19.17
C LYS A 471 40.36 9.73 -18.33
N GLU A 472 41.15 8.82 -17.78
CA GLU A 472 40.65 7.73 -16.93
C GLU A 472 39.96 8.26 -15.67
N LEU A 473 40.53 9.28 -15.03
CA LEU A 473 39.93 9.95 -13.87
C LEU A 473 38.59 10.62 -14.23
N ILE A 474 38.53 11.27 -15.39
CA ILE A 474 37.30 11.92 -15.87
C ILE A 474 36.25 10.88 -16.28
N GLU A 475 36.61 9.79 -16.94
CA GLU A 475 35.69 8.69 -17.26
C GLU A 475 34.98 8.20 -16.00
N TYR A 476 35.74 7.87 -14.95
CA TYR A 476 35.16 7.42 -13.68
C TYR A 476 34.26 8.49 -13.04
N LYS A 477 34.70 9.76 -13.04
CA LYS A 477 33.90 10.89 -12.53
C LYS A 477 32.59 11.06 -13.30
N LEU A 478 32.59 10.90 -14.62
CA LEU A 478 31.38 10.96 -15.45
C LEU A 478 30.44 9.77 -15.19
N VAL A 479 30.97 8.57 -14.91
CA VAL A 479 30.15 7.44 -14.46
C VAL A 479 29.47 7.76 -13.13
N THR A 480 30.19 8.32 -12.16
CA THR A 480 29.59 8.72 -10.88
C THR A 480 28.54 9.82 -11.06
N TYR A 481 28.78 10.77 -11.96
CA TYR A 481 27.83 11.82 -12.32
C TYR A 481 26.52 11.27 -12.89
N ILE A 482 26.61 10.28 -13.78
CA ILE A 482 25.46 9.54 -14.31
C ILE A 482 24.74 8.79 -13.17
N TYR A 483 25.48 8.07 -12.31
CA TYR A 483 24.89 7.26 -11.24
C TYR A 483 24.16 8.09 -10.18
N ASP A 484 24.67 9.28 -9.86
CA ASP A 484 24.08 10.16 -8.86
C ASP A 484 22.90 11.02 -9.37
N ASP A 485 22.69 11.09 -10.70
CA ASP A 485 21.56 11.81 -11.31
C ASP A 485 21.22 11.31 -12.71
N LEU A 486 20.71 10.08 -12.77
CA LEU A 486 20.39 9.46 -14.04
C LEU A 486 19.12 10.07 -14.66
N VAL A 487 19.34 11.12 -15.44
CA VAL A 487 18.35 11.76 -16.31
C VAL A 487 18.76 11.48 -17.74
N TYR A 488 17.80 11.19 -18.63
CA TYR A 488 18.07 10.89 -20.04
C TYR A 488 18.93 11.98 -20.70
N ASP A 489 18.62 13.26 -20.43
CA ASP A 489 19.40 14.41 -20.92
C ASP A 489 20.87 14.37 -20.46
N ASN A 490 21.14 13.96 -19.21
CA ASN A 490 22.51 13.84 -18.70
C ASN A 490 23.23 12.64 -19.33
N LEU A 491 22.54 11.52 -19.48
CA LEU A 491 23.07 10.34 -20.15
C LEU A 491 23.42 10.65 -21.61
N GLU A 492 22.54 11.39 -22.32
CA GLU A 492 22.76 11.82 -23.70
C GLU A 492 23.98 12.74 -23.81
N LYS A 493 24.06 13.79 -22.98
CA LYS A 493 25.22 14.69 -22.90
C LYS A 493 26.53 13.94 -22.66
N VAL A 494 26.55 13.00 -21.71
CA VAL A 494 27.76 12.22 -21.41
C VAL A 494 28.09 11.25 -22.54
N THR A 495 27.09 10.68 -23.21
CA THR A 495 27.35 9.79 -24.35
C THR A 495 27.95 10.55 -25.53
N GLU A 496 27.43 11.73 -25.85
CA GLU A 496 27.99 12.61 -26.88
C GLU A 496 29.43 12.97 -26.56
N LEU A 497 29.70 13.34 -25.30
CA LEU A 497 31.05 13.65 -24.81
C LEU A 497 31.99 12.45 -24.89
N ALA A 498 31.52 11.27 -24.50
CA ALA A 498 32.32 10.04 -24.58
C ALA A 498 32.71 9.71 -26.02
N ASN A 499 31.81 9.94 -26.98
CA ASN A 499 32.10 9.76 -28.40
C ASN A 499 33.05 10.84 -28.93
N GLU A 500 32.88 12.10 -28.53
CA GLU A 500 33.74 13.23 -28.96
C GLU A 500 35.21 13.03 -28.56
N TYR A 501 35.47 12.47 -27.37
CA TYR A 501 36.81 12.31 -26.80
C TYR A 501 37.38 10.88 -26.85
N GLU A 502 36.72 9.98 -27.59
CA GLU A 502 37.10 8.57 -27.79
C GLU A 502 37.23 7.80 -26.45
N LEU A 503 36.25 7.98 -25.56
CA LEU A 503 36.15 7.30 -24.27
C LEU A 503 35.34 5.99 -24.43
N ASP A 504 35.89 5.01 -25.14
CA ASP A 504 35.19 3.81 -25.63
C ASP A 504 34.40 3.05 -24.54
N ASP A 505 35.00 2.86 -23.36
CA ASP A 505 34.35 2.12 -22.28
C ASP A 505 33.18 2.89 -21.68
N LEU A 506 33.33 4.21 -21.50
CA LEU A 506 32.24 5.09 -21.05
C LEU A 506 31.12 5.13 -22.08
N PHE A 507 31.47 5.24 -23.37
CA PHE A 507 30.50 5.23 -24.46
C PHE A 507 29.69 3.92 -24.46
N LYS A 508 30.37 2.77 -24.37
CA LYS A 508 29.74 1.45 -24.33
C LYS A 508 28.85 1.27 -23.09
N TYR A 509 29.28 1.77 -21.94
CA TYR A 509 28.47 1.80 -20.72
C TYR A 509 27.20 2.63 -20.90
N CYS A 510 27.32 3.84 -21.47
CA CYS A 510 26.19 4.74 -21.71
C CYS A 510 25.19 4.17 -22.72
N GLU A 511 25.66 3.57 -23.81
CA GLU A 511 24.78 2.91 -24.80
C GLU A 511 24.05 1.72 -24.18
N GLY A 512 24.72 0.92 -23.35
CA GLY A 512 24.06 -0.13 -22.57
C GLY A 512 22.94 0.42 -21.68
N LEU A 513 23.18 1.55 -21.00
CA LEU A 513 22.15 2.20 -20.18
C LEU A 513 20.99 2.73 -21.04
N LYS A 514 21.27 3.27 -22.23
CA LYS A 514 20.23 3.75 -23.15
C LYS A 514 19.32 2.63 -23.66
N GLU A 515 19.88 1.48 -24.04
CA GLU A 515 19.07 0.32 -24.46
C GLU A 515 18.13 -0.12 -23.34
N VAL A 516 18.67 -0.18 -22.12
CA VAL A 516 17.89 -0.47 -20.92
C VAL A 516 16.76 0.55 -20.70
N MET A 517 16.98 1.83 -21.02
CA MET A 517 15.95 2.88 -20.95
C MET A 517 14.95 2.84 -22.12
N LYS A 518 15.34 2.40 -23.32
CA LYS A 518 14.45 2.33 -24.50
C LYS A 518 13.40 1.24 -24.38
N ASP A 519 13.72 0.11 -23.75
CA ASP A 519 12.76 -0.95 -23.43
C ASP A 519 11.58 -0.44 -22.56
N GLU A 520 11.71 0.73 -21.94
CA GLU A 520 10.66 1.38 -21.13
C GLU A 520 9.58 2.09 -21.98
N ALA A 521 9.88 2.44 -23.24
CA ALA A 521 9.00 3.27 -24.08
C ALA A 521 7.97 2.48 -24.92
N VAL A 522 8.07 1.14 -24.96
CA VAL A 522 7.32 0.30 -25.92
C VAL A 522 6.02 -0.32 -25.37
N GLU A 523 5.59 -0.04 -24.13
CA GLU A 523 4.20 -0.30 -23.71
C GLU A 523 3.51 0.97 -23.21
N PRO A 524 2.71 1.62 -24.07
CA PRO A 524 1.27 1.38 -23.99
C PRO A 524 0.55 1.41 -25.35
N GLU A 525 -0.12 0.33 -25.73
CA GLU A 525 -1.22 0.42 -26.70
C GLU A 525 -2.58 0.18 -26.04
N ASN A 526 -3.45 1.15 -26.32
CA ASN A 526 -4.91 1.15 -26.24
C ASN A 526 -5.59 1.49 -24.90
N SER A 527 -5.67 2.80 -24.62
CA SER A 527 -6.98 3.41 -24.37
C SER A 527 -7.00 4.86 -24.87
N ASN A 528 -7.81 5.09 -25.91
CA ASN A 528 -8.15 6.41 -26.42
C ASN A 528 -8.66 7.33 -25.30
N ILE A 529 -7.87 8.34 -24.91
CA ILE A 529 -8.39 9.55 -24.26
C ILE A 529 -7.80 10.75 -24.99
N ARG A 530 -8.66 11.44 -25.76
CA ARG A 530 -8.38 12.77 -26.29
C ARG A 530 -8.14 13.72 -25.11
N VAL A 531 -6.90 14.17 -24.93
CA VAL A 531 -6.60 15.32 -24.08
C VAL A 531 -6.33 16.52 -24.98
N THR A 532 -7.24 17.48 -24.94
CA THR A 532 -7.05 18.82 -25.50
C THR A 532 -5.87 19.49 -24.81
N LYS A 533 -4.89 19.93 -25.61
CA LYS A 533 -3.76 20.77 -25.16
C LYS A 533 -4.29 22.01 -24.43
N ASN A 534 -3.94 22.15 -23.15
CA ASN A 534 -3.88 23.44 -22.48
C ASN A 534 -2.51 23.59 -21.83
N ASN A 535 -1.79 24.63 -22.27
CA ASN A 535 -0.51 25.06 -21.76
C ASN A 535 -0.69 25.66 -20.36
N SER A 536 -0.21 24.97 -19.33
CA SER A 536 0.13 25.57 -18.05
C SER A 536 1.27 24.79 -17.40
N ARG A 537 2.43 25.47 -17.26
CA ARG A 537 3.61 24.98 -16.54
C ARG A 537 3.22 24.59 -15.10
N PRO A 538 3.57 23.40 -14.57
CA PRO A 538 3.32 23.09 -13.18
C PRO A 538 4.42 23.67 -12.29
N PHE A 539 3.99 24.49 -11.33
CA PHE A 539 4.71 24.91 -10.14
C PHE A 539 5.19 23.69 -9.33
N ILE A 540 6.42 23.20 -9.55
CA ILE A 540 7.07 22.19 -8.69
C ILE A 540 8.52 22.62 -8.43
N ILE A 541 8.72 23.69 -7.66
CA ILE A 541 10.06 24.07 -7.15
C ILE A 541 10.06 24.30 -5.63
N ASN A 542 8.91 24.47 -4.97
CA ASN A 542 8.91 24.95 -3.57
C ASN A 542 8.80 23.88 -2.46
N ASN A 543 8.37 22.64 -2.74
CA ASN A 543 8.17 21.65 -1.66
C ASN A 543 9.35 20.70 -1.40
N LEU A 544 10.30 20.56 -2.33
CA LEU A 544 11.55 19.80 -2.10
C LEU A 544 12.58 20.56 -1.24
N LYS A 545 12.53 21.90 -1.23
CA LYS A 545 13.45 22.76 -0.45
C LYS A 545 13.25 22.67 1.07
N LEU A 546 12.04 22.33 1.54
CA LEU A 546 11.72 22.35 2.97
C LEU A 546 12.08 21.04 3.72
N ARG A 547 12.16 19.90 3.02
CA ARG A 547 12.52 18.61 3.67
C ARG A 547 14.04 18.45 3.90
N PHE A 548 14.88 19.05 3.06
CA PHE A 548 16.34 19.05 3.26
C PHE A 548 16.82 19.89 4.45
N PHE A 549 16.04 20.90 4.87
CA PHE A 549 16.43 21.80 5.97
C PHE A 549 16.34 21.19 7.38
N LYS A 550 15.55 20.13 7.59
CA LYS A 550 15.40 19.50 8.92
C LYS A 550 16.40 18.38 9.19
N PHE A 551 16.91 17.70 8.16
CA PHE A 551 17.79 16.55 8.36
C PHE A 551 19.25 16.95 8.70
N ARG A 552 19.73 18.11 8.22
CA ARG A 552 21.09 18.60 8.52
C ARG A 552 21.27 19.17 9.93
N ARG A 553 20.20 19.52 10.66
CA ARG A 553 20.31 20.11 12.00
C ARG A 553 20.51 19.06 13.12
N PHE A 554 20.28 17.78 12.84
CA PHE A 554 20.42 16.69 13.82
C PHE A 554 21.80 16.02 13.84
N LEU A 555 22.69 16.29 12.87
CA LEU A 555 24.03 15.69 12.79
C LEU A 555 25.19 16.61 13.21
N LYS A 556 24.90 17.78 13.79
CA LYS A 556 25.92 18.68 14.39
C LYS A 556 25.61 19.00 15.86
N ALA A 557 25.61 17.98 16.70
CA ALA A 557 25.81 18.13 18.14
C ALA A 557 26.79 17.06 18.61
N ARG A 558 28.09 17.38 18.64
CA ARG A 558 29.08 16.58 19.38
C ARG A 558 28.91 16.86 20.88
N PRO A 559 28.92 15.84 21.76
CA PRO A 559 29.05 16.07 23.19
C PRO A 559 30.50 16.44 23.51
N LYS A 560 30.71 17.58 24.17
CA LYS A 560 31.93 17.84 24.93
C LYS A 560 31.70 17.36 26.36
N CYS A 561 32.25 16.21 26.73
CA CYS A 561 32.46 15.86 28.13
C CYS A 561 33.90 15.33 28.28
N GLY A 562 34.79 16.18 28.80
CA GLY A 562 36.01 15.74 29.47
C GLY A 562 35.72 15.39 30.93
N PRO A 563 36.59 14.62 31.59
CA PRO A 563 36.35 14.11 32.93
C PRO A 563 36.73 15.15 33.97
N ASN A 564 35.83 15.43 34.91
CA ASN A 564 36.20 16.06 36.18
C ASN A 564 35.79 15.12 37.30
N PHE A 565 36.77 14.37 37.79
CA PHE A 565 36.73 13.78 39.12
C PHE A 565 36.70 14.90 40.16
N LYS A 566 35.70 14.87 41.04
CA LYS A 566 35.82 15.42 42.39
C LYS A 566 35.36 14.36 43.39
N VAL A 567 36.35 13.78 44.05
CA VAL A 567 36.27 13.25 45.41
C VAL A 567 35.85 14.44 46.30
N ILE A 568 34.95 14.30 47.27
CA ILE A 568 35.25 13.97 48.68
C ILE A 568 33.91 13.85 49.42
N ASN A 569 33.84 12.83 50.30
CA ASN A 569 33.03 12.61 51.51
C ASN A 569 31.74 13.40 51.72
#